data_AF-A0A2R7S7N9-F1
#
_entry.id   AF-A0A2R7S7N9-F1
#
_cell.length_a   1.000
_cell.length_b   1.000
_cell.length_c   1.000
_cell.angle_alpha   90.00
_cell.angle_beta   90.00
_cell.angle_gamma   90.00
#
_symmetry.space_group_name_H-M   'P 1'
#
loop_
_entity.id
_entity.type
_entity.pdbx_description
1 polymer ?
#
loop_
_entity_poly.entity_id
_entity_poly.type
_entity_poly.pdbx_seq_one_letter_code
_entity_poly.pdbx_strand_id
1 'polypeptide(L)'
;LKQEAFLVSASLQDLIERHLREFGSLHNLGRTNAIHLNDTHPALAPAELMRLLLDEHGLGWADAWKITRQAVAYTNHTLMPEALETWAVRMFEQLLPRHLEIIYEINHRFLDELQQRFPGDHALASRVSLIDEGHHGGERRVRMASLALVASHRVNGVAALHSELMVQTIFADYARVWPERFHNVTNGVTPRRWLEQANPRLSTLLDSRIGDGWRRNLAELGELKPLAANRELGEEFLAVKRANKERLAAVIRRELGLNVNVDSLFDIQIKRIHEYKRQLLNLLHVISRYQAICDNPEGVNGAPWVPRTVIIAGKAASAYQMAKSIVRLAHDVARVINSDPRVGDKLKLVFLPNYSVTLAESIIPAADLSEQISTAGM
;
A
#
# COMPACT_ATOMS: atom_id res chain seq x y z
N LEU A 1 -10.45 -3.76 15.96
CA LEU A 1 -11.56 -3.13 16.71
C LEU A 1 -11.17 -2.18 17.86
N LYS A 2 -10.72 -2.62 19.06
CA LYS A 2 -10.43 -1.66 20.18
C LYS A 2 -9.44 -0.56 19.79
N GLN A 3 -8.36 -0.92 19.08
CA GLN A 3 -7.36 0.03 18.59
C GLN A 3 -7.95 1.02 17.58
N GLU A 4 -8.75 0.56 16.62
CA GLU A 4 -9.42 1.41 15.63
C GLU A 4 -10.45 2.33 16.27
N ALA A 5 -11.24 1.82 17.23
CA ALA A 5 -12.22 2.60 17.96
C ALA A 5 -11.57 3.72 18.76
N PHE A 6 -10.45 3.43 19.45
CA PHE A 6 -9.66 4.43 20.14
C PHE A 6 -9.13 5.51 19.18
N LEU A 7 -8.51 5.10 18.06
CA LEU A 7 -7.99 6.01 17.04
C LEU A 7 -9.08 6.96 16.53
N VAL A 8 -10.21 6.38 16.13
CA VAL A 8 -11.35 7.10 15.55
C VAL A 8 -11.96 8.05 16.57
N SER A 9 -12.26 7.58 17.78
CA SER A 9 -12.91 8.40 18.80
C SER A 9 -12.03 9.58 19.23
N ALA A 10 -10.75 9.34 19.53
CA ALA A 10 -9.83 10.41 19.91
C ALA A 10 -9.68 11.46 18.79
N SER A 11 -9.56 11.01 17.54
CA SER A 11 -9.36 11.90 16.39
C SER A 11 -10.59 12.75 16.08
N LEU A 12 -11.80 12.18 16.20
CA LEU A 12 -13.04 12.89 15.93
C LEU A 12 -13.41 13.88 17.03
N GLN A 13 -13.18 13.52 18.30
CA GLN A 13 -13.38 14.46 19.41
C GLN A 13 -12.47 15.68 19.27
N ASP A 14 -11.19 15.49 18.97
CA ASP A 14 -10.26 16.61 18.71
C ASP A 14 -10.68 17.45 17.50
N LEU A 15 -11.12 16.82 16.40
CA LEU A 15 -11.63 17.54 15.21
C LEU A 15 -12.83 18.41 15.57
N ILE A 16 -13.82 17.85 16.27
CA ILE A 16 -15.04 18.55 16.68
C ILE A 16 -14.70 19.72 17.61
N GLU A 17 -13.82 19.50 18.58
CA GLU A 17 -13.42 20.54 19.52
C GLU A 17 -12.73 21.72 18.81
N ARG A 18 -11.77 21.43 17.92
CA ARG A 18 -11.12 22.46 17.10
C ARG A 18 -12.12 23.21 16.23
N HIS A 19 -13.04 22.49 15.59
CA HIS A 19 -14.06 23.10 14.74
C HIS A 19 -15.01 24.01 15.53
N LEU A 20 -15.46 23.59 16.72
CA LEU A 20 -16.30 24.41 17.59
C LEU A 20 -15.59 25.68 18.07
N ARG A 21 -14.29 25.61 18.39
CA ARG A 21 -13.51 26.81 18.76
C ARG A 21 -13.41 27.81 17.61
N GLU A 22 -13.34 27.34 16.36
CA GLU A 22 -13.19 28.20 15.18
C GLU A 22 -14.52 28.76 14.66
N PHE A 23 -15.57 27.94 14.61
CA PHE A 23 -16.83 28.28 13.95
C PHE A 23 -18.03 28.45 14.91
N GLY A 24 -17.94 28.00 16.16
CA GLY A 24 -19.00 28.12 17.16
C GLY A 24 -20.25 27.25 16.91
N SER A 25 -20.26 26.43 15.86
CA SER A 25 -21.38 25.56 15.48
C SER A 25 -20.89 24.33 14.73
N LEU A 26 -21.71 23.28 14.63
CA LEU A 26 -21.42 22.05 13.90
C LEU A 26 -22.09 21.98 12.52
N HIS A 27 -23.00 22.90 12.18
CA HIS A 27 -23.80 22.83 10.95
C HIS A 27 -23.00 22.94 9.64
N ASN A 28 -21.78 23.47 9.70
CA ASN A 28 -20.85 23.55 8.58
C ASN A 28 -19.68 22.54 8.68
N LEU A 29 -19.61 21.70 9.71
CA LEU A 29 -18.49 20.77 9.95
C LEU A 29 -18.15 19.93 8.71
N GLY A 30 -19.17 19.33 8.08
CA GLY A 30 -19.00 18.49 6.90
C GLY A 30 -18.54 19.23 5.64
N ARG A 31 -18.64 20.56 5.63
CA ARG A 31 -18.23 21.40 4.50
C ARG A 31 -16.85 22.03 4.69
N THR A 32 -16.39 22.16 5.94
CA THR A 32 -15.10 22.78 6.26
C THR A 32 -14.04 21.75 6.64
N ASN A 33 -14.41 20.51 6.95
CA ASN A 33 -13.49 19.43 7.29
C ASN A 33 -13.67 18.22 6.36
N ALA A 34 -12.55 17.60 6.00
CA ALA A 34 -12.53 16.35 5.24
C ALA A 34 -11.94 15.22 6.10
N ILE A 35 -12.71 14.15 6.29
CA ILE A 35 -12.30 12.94 7.01
C ILE A 35 -12.00 11.86 5.95
N HIS A 36 -10.72 11.61 5.72
CA HIS A 36 -10.27 10.69 4.68
C HIS A 36 -9.93 9.31 5.24
N LEU A 37 -10.80 8.33 4.98
CA LEU A 37 -10.65 6.95 5.43
C LEU A 37 -9.66 6.22 4.51
N ASN A 38 -8.47 5.93 5.03
CA ASN A 38 -7.46 5.16 4.31
C ASN A 38 -7.63 3.68 4.65
N ASP A 39 -8.16 2.92 3.70
CA ASP A 39 -8.58 1.52 3.87
C ASP A 39 -9.68 1.36 4.96
N THR A 40 -9.97 0.12 5.35
CA THR A 40 -11.09 -0.20 6.24
C THR A 40 -10.81 0.05 7.73
N HIS A 41 -9.56 0.23 8.14
CA HIS A 41 -9.21 0.42 9.56
C HIS A 41 -9.96 1.59 10.25
N PRO A 42 -10.05 2.81 9.68
CA PRO A 42 -10.84 3.88 10.29
C PRO A 42 -12.33 3.84 9.90
N ALA A 43 -12.85 2.76 9.30
CA ALA A 43 -14.22 2.70 8.79
C ALA A 43 -15.30 2.78 9.86
N LEU A 44 -14.96 2.73 11.15
CA LEU A 44 -15.87 3.04 12.25
C LEU A 44 -16.16 4.55 12.38
N ALA A 45 -15.37 5.42 11.76
CA ALA A 45 -15.49 6.88 11.87
C ALA A 45 -16.88 7.44 11.54
N PRO A 46 -17.62 6.95 10.53
CA PRO A 46 -18.99 7.39 10.31
C PRO A 46 -19.91 7.10 11.50
N ALA A 47 -19.81 5.92 12.11
CA ALA A 47 -20.65 5.55 13.24
C ALA A 47 -20.28 6.35 14.50
N GLU A 48 -18.98 6.58 14.76
CA GLU A 48 -18.55 7.40 15.89
C GLU A 48 -18.90 8.88 15.70
N LEU A 49 -18.75 9.43 14.48
CA LEU A 49 -19.16 10.81 14.21
C LEU A 49 -20.67 10.98 14.41
N MET A 50 -21.47 10.03 13.92
CA MET A 50 -22.90 10.01 14.19
C MET A 50 -23.20 9.96 15.69
N ARG A 51 -22.52 9.09 16.45
CA ARG A 51 -22.69 9.01 17.91
C ARG A 51 -22.40 10.35 18.59
N LEU A 52 -21.27 10.99 18.27
CA LEU A 52 -20.90 12.28 18.84
C LEU A 52 -21.93 13.37 18.50
N LEU A 53 -22.34 13.47 17.23
CA LEU A 53 -23.31 14.48 16.80
C LEU A 53 -24.69 14.29 17.43
N LEU A 54 -25.16 13.04 17.55
CA LEU A 54 -26.45 12.70 18.13
C LEU A 54 -26.45 12.81 19.65
N ASP A 55 -25.56 12.06 20.30
CA ASP A 55 -25.65 11.76 21.72
C ASP A 55 -24.99 12.85 22.58
N GLU A 56 -23.88 13.43 22.11
CA GLU A 56 -23.14 14.46 22.87
C GLU A 56 -23.55 15.89 22.48
N HIS A 57 -23.95 16.09 21.23
CA HIS A 57 -24.29 17.42 20.70
C HIS A 57 -25.77 17.61 20.36
N GLY A 58 -26.60 16.57 20.51
CA GLY A 58 -28.05 16.68 20.43
C GLY A 58 -28.62 17.00 19.05
N LEU A 59 -27.86 16.75 17.97
CA LEU A 59 -28.38 16.94 16.60
C LEU A 59 -29.42 15.87 16.26
N GLY A 60 -30.36 16.21 15.39
CA GLY A 60 -31.25 15.22 14.78
C GLY A 60 -30.52 14.33 13.78
N TRP A 61 -31.03 13.10 13.57
CA TRP A 61 -30.43 12.11 12.66
C TRP A 61 -30.16 12.66 11.25
N ALA A 62 -31.13 13.36 10.66
CA ALA A 62 -31.01 13.89 9.30
C ALA A 62 -29.84 14.88 9.17
N ASP A 63 -29.67 15.77 10.16
CA ASP A 63 -28.58 16.75 10.17
C ASP A 63 -27.24 16.10 10.44
N ALA A 64 -27.17 15.19 11.43
CA ALA A 64 -25.96 14.45 11.76
C ALA A 64 -25.48 13.60 10.57
N TRP A 65 -26.39 12.91 9.89
CA TRP A 65 -26.06 12.08 8.73
C TRP A 65 -25.63 12.92 7.54
N LYS A 66 -26.28 14.07 7.30
CA LYS A 66 -25.88 15.02 6.27
C LYS A 66 -24.46 15.53 6.51
N ILE A 67 -24.13 15.94 7.74
CA ILE A 67 -22.78 16.38 8.12
C ILE A 67 -21.76 15.26 7.89
N THR A 68 -22.07 14.05 8.37
CA THR A 68 -21.18 12.87 8.23
C THR A 68 -20.90 12.54 6.77
N ARG A 69 -21.95 12.47 5.94
CA ARG A 69 -21.86 12.22 4.50
C ARG A 69 -21.02 13.28 3.77
N GLN A 70 -21.09 14.55 4.21
CA GLN A 70 -20.32 15.64 3.62
C GLN A 70 -18.84 15.59 4.01
N ALA A 71 -18.50 15.20 5.24
CA ALA A 71 -17.11 15.13 5.70
C ALA A 71 -16.35 13.91 5.18
N VAL A 72 -17.00 12.75 5.06
CA VAL A 72 -16.29 11.47 4.93
C VAL A 72 -16.02 11.08 3.47
N ALA A 73 -14.77 10.69 3.16
CA ALA A 73 -14.35 10.07 1.91
C ALA A 73 -13.53 8.80 2.17
N TYR A 74 -13.48 7.87 1.21
CA TYR A 74 -12.83 6.56 1.38
C TYR A 74 -11.86 6.22 0.25
N THR A 75 -10.65 5.79 0.58
CA THR A 75 -9.70 5.18 -0.36
C THR A 75 -9.55 3.69 -0.08
N ASN A 76 -9.77 2.87 -1.10
CA ASN A 76 -9.43 1.45 -1.06
C ASN A 76 -8.02 1.23 -1.65
N HIS A 77 -7.19 0.46 -0.92
CA HIS A 77 -5.78 0.23 -1.28
C HIS A 77 -5.52 -1.19 -1.81
N THR A 78 -6.54 -2.04 -1.87
CA THR A 78 -6.36 -3.44 -2.24
C THR A 78 -7.67 -4.08 -2.69
N LEU A 79 -7.55 -4.92 -3.71
CA LEU A 79 -8.64 -5.76 -4.23
C LEU A 79 -8.77 -7.09 -3.49
N MET A 80 -7.88 -7.38 -2.53
CA MET A 80 -7.89 -8.63 -1.77
C MET A 80 -9.12 -8.66 -0.85
N PRO A 81 -10.04 -9.63 -1.02
CA PRO A 81 -11.23 -9.73 -0.18
C PRO A 81 -10.88 -9.88 1.31
N GLU A 82 -9.76 -10.52 1.64
CA GLU A 82 -9.33 -10.70 3.04
C GLU A 82 -8.95 -9.38 3.73
N ALA A 83 -8.68 -8.33 2.96
CA ALA A 83 -8.41 -7.00 3.49
C ALA A 83 -9.68 -6.14 3.62
N LEU A 84 -10.83 -6.60 3.13
CA LEU A 84 -12.14 -5.99 3.38
C LEU A 84 -12.62 -6.44 4.75
N GLU A 85 -12.25 -5.67 5.76
CA GLU A 85 -12.44 -6.02 7.16
C GLU A 85 -13.92 -6.27 7.50
N THR A 86 -14.16 -7.36 8.23
CA THR A 86 -15.45 -7.69 8.81
C THR A 86 -15.29 -8.08 10.27
N TRP A 87 -16.27 -7.74 11.10
CA TRP A 87 -16.28 -8.11 12.52
C TRP A 87 -17.55 -8.86 12.87
N ALA A 88 -17.44 -9.86 13.73
CA ALA A 88 -18.62 -10.51 14.30
C ALA A 88 -19.51 -9.48 15.01
N VAL A 89 -20.82 -9.53 14.75
CA VAL A 89 -21.80 -8.65 15.41
C VAL A 89 -21.68 -8.74 16.93
N ARG A 90 -21.46 -9.94 17.47
CA ARG A 90 -21.27 -10.17 18.90
C ARG A 90 -20.10 -9.38 19.51
N MET A 91 -19.04 -9.13 18.74
CA MET A 91 -17.93 -8.31 19.23
C MET A 91 -18.35 -6.84 19.36
N PHE A 92 -19.17 -6.34 18.44
CA PHE A 92 -19.76 -5.01 18.54
C PHE A 92 -20.74 -4.91 19.71
N GLU A 93 -21.61 -5.90 19.91
CA GLU A 93 -22.53 -5.94 21.06
C GLU A 93 -21.79 -5.80 22.40
N GLN A 94 -20.63 -6.44 22.53
CA GLN A 94 -19.85 -6.43 23.77
C GLN A 94 -18.99 -5.18 23.95
N LEU A 95 -18.44 -4.63 22.86
CA LEU A 95 -17.43 -3.57 22.93
C LEU A 95 -17.97 -2.18 22.59
N LEU A 96 -18.91 -2.09 21.65
CA LEU A 96 -19.38 -0.86 21.04
C LEU A 96 -20.91 -0.94 20.77
N PRO A 97 -21.74 -1.18 21.80
CA PRO A 97 -23.17 -1.44 21.62
C PRO A 97 -23.88 -0.26 20.96
N ARG A 98 -23.55 0.98 21.34
CA ARG A 98 -24.15 2.18 20.72
C ARG A 98 -23.78 2.34 19.26
N HIS A 99 -22.53 2.03 18.87
CA HIS A 99 -22.13 2.06 17.46
C HIS A 99 -22.89 1.01 16.65
N LEU A 100 -23.16 -0.15 17.23
CA LEU A 100 -23.94 -1.19 16.56
C LEU A 100 -25.37 -0.72 16.27
N GLU A 101 -26.04 -0.07 17.22
CA GLU A 101 -27.36 0.53 17.02
C GLU A 101 -27.34 1.54 15.85
N ILE A 102 -26.34 2.42 15.82
CA ILE A 102 -26.17 3.41 14.75
C ILE A 102 -25.90 2.71 13.40
N ILE A 103 -25.08 1.67 13.37
CA ILE A 103 -24.80 0.90 12.15
C ILE A 103 -26.07 0.21 11.63
N TYR A 104 -26.89 -0.36 12.51
CA TYR A 104 -28.18 -0.93 12.12
C TYR A 104 -29.12 0.13 11.55
N GLU A 105 -29.20 1.31 12.16
CA GLU A 105 -30.04 2.40 11.66
C GLU A 105 -29.53 2.94 10.31
N ILE A 106 -28.21 3.06 10.12
CA ILE A 106 -27.61 3.39 8.82
C ILE A 106 -28.01 2.34 7.78
N ASN A 107 -27.88 1.05 8.12
CA ASN A 107 -28.22 -0.05 7.23
C ASN A 107 -29.70 -0.03 6.84
N HIS A 108 -30.60 0.12 7.82
CA HIS A 108 -32.04 0.14 7.58
C HIS A 108 -32.42 1.27 6.61
N ARG A 109 -31.98 2.51 6.89
CA ARG A 109 -32.27 3.66 6.02
C ARG A 109 -31.68 3.52 4.62
N PHE A 110 -30.48 2.94 4.52
CA PHE A 110 -29.85 2.68 3.22
C PHE A 110 -30.64 1.63 2.42
N LEU A 111 -31.08 0.54 3.05
CA LEU A 111 -31.88 -0.49 2.38
C LEU A 111 -33.25 0.05 1.95
N ASP A 112 -33.87 0.93 2.75
CA ASP A 112 -35.12 1.61 2.37
C ASP A 112 -34.92 2.52 1.14
N GLU A 113 -33.81 3.29 1.09
CA GLU A 113 -33.45 4.09 -0.09
C GLU A 113 -33.27 3.19 -1.32
N LEU A 114 -32.61 2.04 -1.16
CA LEU A 114 -32.42 1.09 -2.26
C LEU A 114 -33.72 0.48 -2.73
N GLN A 115 -34.64 0.13 -1.83
CA GLN A 115 -35.94 -0.42 -2.21
C GLN A 115 -36.76 0.58 -3.03
N GLN A 116 -36.65 1.88 -2.73
CA GLN A 116 -37.29 2.94 -3.51
C GLN A 116 -36.64 3.12 -4.89
N ARG A 117 -35.30 3.00 -4.98
CA ARG A 117 -34.55 3.22 -6.23
C ARG A 117 -34.49 2.00 -7.16
N PHE A 118 -34.50 0.80 -6.59
CA PHE A 118 -34.41 -0.49 -7.28
C PHE A 118 -35.49 -1.45 -6.77
N PRO A 119 -36.78 -1.15 -7.01
CA PRO A 119 -37.89 -1.94 -6.48
C PRO A 119 -37.81 -3.40 -6.96
N GLY A 120 -37.87 -4.35 -6.02
CA GLY A 120 -37.86 -5.79 -6.29
C GLY A 120 -36.48 -6.45 -6.41
N ASP A 121 -35.38 -5.69 -6.43
CA ASP A 121 -34.01 -6.24 -6.49
C ASP A 121 -33.48 -6.61 -5.09
N HIS A 122 -34.13 -7.59 -4.44
CA HIS A 122 -33.73 -8.06 -3.10
C HIS A 122 -32.32 -8.65 -3.08
N ALA A 123 -31.85 -9.19 -4.20
CA ALA A 123 -30.50 -9.72 -4.34
C ALA A 123 -29.45 -8.61 -4.23
N LEU A 124 -29.68 -7.45 -4.86
CA LEU A 124 -28.83 -6.26 -4.68
C LEU A 124 -28.78 -5.85 -3.21
N ALA A 125 -29.94 -5.69 -2.56
CA ALA A 125 -30.02 -5.30 -1.15
C ALA A 125 -29.20 -6.21 -0.23
N SER A 126 -29.26 -7.53 -0.45
CA SER A 126 -28.47 -8.51 0.31
C SER A 126 -26.96 -8.37 0.09
N ARG A 127 -26.52 -8.06 -1.15
CA ARG A 127 -25.09 -7.92 -1.48
C ARG A 127 -24.49 -6.63 -0.93
N VAL A 128 -25.25 -5.55 -0.85
CA VAL A 128 -24.76 -4.24 -0.37
C VAL A 128 -25.08 -3.94 1.09
N SER A 129 -25.82 -4.81 1.78
CA SER A 129 -26.06 -4.68 3.22
C SER A 129 -24.76 -4.48 4.00
N LEU A 130 -24.81 -3.62 5.03
CA LEU A 130 -23.73 -3.45 6.00
C LEU A 130 -23.60 -4.67 6.92
N ILE A 131 -24.64 -5.50 7.00
CA ILE A 131 -24.68 -6.71 7.82
C ILE A 131 -24.68 -7.92 6.91
N ASP A 132 -23.67 -8.76 7.08
CA ASP A 132 -23.66 -10.11 6.54
C ASP A 132 -24.49 -11.04 7.42
N GLU A 133 -25.53 -11.65 6.87
CA GLU A 133 -26.45 -12.56 7.60
C GLU A 133 -25.92 -14.01 7.69
N GLY A 134 -24.60 -14.19 7.77
CA GLY A 134 -23.99 -15.52 7.99
C GLY A 134 -23.58 -16.27 6.73
N HIS A 135 -23.39 -15.60 5.59
CA HIS A 135 -22.86 -16.23 4.37
C HIS A 135 -21.45 -16.83 4.60
N HIS A 136 -20.73 -16.36 5.62
CA HIS A 136 -19.41 -16.86 6.02
C HIS A 136 -19.47 -17.62 7.36
N GLY A 137 -19.86 -18.90 7.32
CA GLY A 137 -19.79 -19.79 8.49
C GLY A 137 -20.91 -19.60 9.51
N GLY A 138 -22.04 -19.00 9.11
CA GLY A 138 -23.27 -18.92 9.92
C GLY A 138 -23.29 -17.84 11.00
N GLU A 139 -22.21 -17.06 11.18
CA GLU A 139 -22.17 -15.95 12.12
C GLU A 139 -22.46 -14.61 11.42
N ARG A 140 -23.31 -13.77 12.01
CA ARG A 140 -23.57 -12.42 11.49
C ARG A 140 -22.35 -11.51 11.65
N ARG A 141 -22.02 -10.74 10.63
CA ARG A 141 -20.84 -9.85 10.62
C ARG A 141 -21.15 -8.45 10.11
N VAL A 142 -20.50 -7.44 10.67
CA VAL A 142 -20.50 -6.07 10.15
C VAL A 142 -19.46 -5.97 9.05
N ARG A 143 -19.85 -5.49 7.86
CA ARG A 143 -18.98 -5.26 6.69
C ARG A 143 -18.44 -3.83 6.73
N MET A 144 -17.19 -3.66 7.14
CA MET A 144 -16.62 -2.32 7.38
C MET A 144 -16.44 -1.52 6.09
N ALA A 145 -16.06 -2.18 4.99
CA ALA A 145 -16.02 -1.55 3.67
C ALA A 145 -17.39 -1.01 3.24
N SER A 146 -18.47 -1.76 3.49
CA SER A 146 -19.84 -1.31 3.20
C SER A 146 -20.19 -0.04 3.99
N LEU A 147 -19.86 0.00 5.29
CA LEU A 147 -20.09 1.18 6.14
C LEU A 147 -19.34 2.41 5.59
N ALA A 148 -18.05 2.24 5.24
CA ALA A 148 -17.27 3.32 4.65
C ALA A 148 -17.87 3.81 3.32
N LEU A 149 -18.27 2.92 2.43
CA LEU A 149 -18.86 3.25 1.12
C LEU A 149 -20.20 3.98 1.25
N VAL A 150 -21.09 3.47 2.10
CA VAL A 150 -22.43 4.05 2.34
C VAL A 150 -22.34 5.39 3.05
N ALA A 151 -21.30 5.65 3.83
CA ALA A 151 -21.05 6.94 4.46
C ALA A 151 -20.28 7.94 3.57
N SER A 152 -19.50 7.48 2.59
CA SER A 152 -18.59 8.37 1.84
C SER A 152 -19.25 9.09 0.67
N HIS A 153 -18.97 10.39 0.49
CA HIS A 153 -19.36 11.15 -0.70
C HIS A 153 -18.42 10.96 -1.89
N ARG A 154 -17.19 10.51 -1.64
CA ARG A 154 -16.20 10.16 -2.66
C ARG A 154 -15.50 8.86 -2.26
N VAL A 155 -15.27 8.01 -3.25
CA VAL A 155 -14.54 6.75 -3.10
C VAL A 155 -13.45 6.72 -4.17
N ASN A 156 -12.22 6.37 -3.84
CA ASN A 156 -11.16 6.26 -4.85
C ASN A 156 -10.28 5.02 -4.70
N GLY A 157 -9.80 4.53 -5.85
CA GLY A 157 -8.66 3.64 -5.90
C GLY A 157 -7.33 4.40 -6.02
N VAL A 158 -6.24 3.65 -6.10
CA VAL A 158 -4.85 4.15 -5.97
C VAL A 158 -4.00 4.03 -7.25
N ALA A 159 -4.60 3.53 -8.32
CA ALA A 159 -4.05 3.47 -9.68
C ALA A 159 -5.21 3.29 -10.66
N ALA A 160 -5.03 3.69 -11.93
CA ALA A 160 -6.10 3.64 -12.93
C ALA A 160 -6.72 2.23 -13.05
N LEU A 161 -5.88 1.21 -13.28
CA LEU A 161 -6.32 -0.18 -13.37
C LEU A 161 -6.95 -0.69 -12.07
N HIS A 162 -6.39 -0.32 -10.92
CA HIS A 162 -6.97 -0.68 -9.62
C HIS A 162 -8.37 -0.10 -9.45
N SER A 163 -8.57 1.17 -9.80
CA SER A 163 -9.86 1.86 -9.70
C SER A 163 -10.89 1.29 -10.67
N GLU A 164 -10.46 0.91 -11.87
CA GLU A 164 -11.30 0.20 -12.84
C GLU A 164 -11.75 -1.16 -12.30
N LEU A 165 -10.81 -2.00 -11.85
CA LEU A 165 -11.11 -3.32 -11.30
C LEU A 165 -12.00 -3.22 -10.06
N MET A 166 -11.79 -2.22 -9.20
CA MET A 166 -12.62 -1.98 -8.01
C MET A 166 -14.10 -1.78 -8.38
N VAL A 167 -14.37 -1.01 -9.45
CA VAL A 167 -15.72 -0.75 -9.96
C VAL A 167 -16.30 -1.94 -10.73
N GLN A 168 -15.46 -2.77 -11.36
CA GLN A 168 -15.90 -3.96 -12.11
C GLN A 168 -16.09 -5.20 -11.22
N THR A 169 -15.47 -5.23 -10.03
CA THR A 169 -15.42 -6.43 -9.17
C THR A 169 -15.97 -6.14 -7.78
N ILE A 170 -15.11 -5.87 -6.81
CA ILE A 170 -15.43 -5.85 -5.37
C ILE A 170 -16.52 -4.84 -4.98
N PHE A 171 -16.66 -3.73 -5.72
CA PHE A 171 -17.66 -2.69 -5.45
C PHE A 171 -18.62 -2.44 -6.61
N ALA A 172 -18.79 -3.41 -7.52
CA ALA A 172 -19.65 -3.28 -8.69
C ALA A 172 -21.10 -2.90 -8.35
N ASP A 173 -21.69 -3.54 -7.34
CA ASP A 173 -23.04 -3.20 -6.89
C ASP A 173 -23.13 -1.78 -6.31
N TYR A 174 -22.12 -1.32 -5.58
CA TYR A 174 -22.08 0.07 -5.08
C TYR A 174 -21.88 1.08 -6.20
N ALA A 175 -21.09 0.75 -7.22
CA ALA A 175 -20.91 1.59 -8.40
C ALA A 175 -22.18 1.66 -9.25
N ARG A 176 -22.96 0.57 -9.31
CA ARG A 176 -24.32 0.60 -9.90
C ARG A 176 -25.25 1.54 -9.13
N VAL A 177 -25.14 1.60 -7.81
CA VAL A 177 -25.96 2.49 -6.97
C VAL A 177 -25.47 3.94 -7.06
N TRP A 178 -24.17 4.21 -7.09
CA TRP A 178 -23.61 5.56 -7.12
C TRP A 178 -22.41 5.69 -8.06
N PRO A 179 -22.63 5.69 -9.39
CA PRO A 179 -21.54 5.67 -10.37
C PRO A 179 -20.61 6.88 -10.24
N GLU A 180 -21.18 8.06 -9.95
CA GLU A 180 -20.48 9.33 -9.87
C GLU A 180 -19.53 9.46 -8.66
N ARG A 181 -19.58 8.53 -7.69
CA ARG A 181 -18.79 8.60 -6.45
C ARG A 181 -17.40 7.97 -6.60
N PHE A 182 -17.16 7.18 -7.63
CA PHE A 182 -15.93 6.41 -7.80
C PHE A 182 -14.90 7.17 -8.64
N HIS A 183 -13.68 7.29 -8.12
CA HIS A 183 -12.60 8.06 -8.72
C HIS A 183 -11.28 7.29 -8.68
N ASN A 184 -10.29 7.86 -9.37
CA ASN A 184 -8.91 7.42 -9.29
C ASN A 184 -8.01 8.56 -8.81
N VAL A 185 -7.17 8.28 -7.82
CA VAL A 185 -6.04 9.14 -7.47
C VAL A 185 -4.81 8.23 -7.42
N THR A 186 -3.99 8.28 -8.47
CA THR A 186 -2.80 7.45 -8.55
C THR A 186 -1.81 7.82 -7.43
N ASN A 187 -1.34 6.83 -6.67
CA ASN A 187 -0.39 7.05 -5.59
C ASN A 187 0.89 7.74 -6.06
N GLY A 188 1.45 8.56 -5.18
CA GLY A 188 2.74 9.23 -5.38
C GLY A 188 3.70 8.98 -4.24
N VAL A 189 4.97 9.36 -4.46
CA VAL A 189 6.01 9.37 -3.44
C VAL A 189 6.66 10.75 -3.39
N THR A 190 7.07 11.20 -2.20
CA THR A 190 7.70 12.52 -2.06
C THR A 190 9.12 12.52 -2.63
N PRO A 191 9.45 13.40 -3.60
CA PRO A 191 10.79 13.48 -4.17
C PRO A 191 11.83 13.97 -3.15
N ARG A 192 11.41 14.71 -2.11
CA ARG A 192 12.31 15.20 -1.05
C ARG A 192 12.99 14.07 -0.30
N ARG A 193 12.25 13.00 0.04
CA ARG A 193 12.85 11.83 0.70
C ARG A 193 13.50 10.87 -0.30
N TRP A 194 12.77 10.51 -1.35
CA TRP A 194 13.15 9.38 -2.20
C TRP A 194 14.12 9.72 -3.34
N LEU A 195 14.39 11.00 -3.57
CA LEU A 195 15.38 11.47 -4.53
C LEU A 195 16.42 12.35 -3.85
N GLU A 196 16.00 13.47 -3.25
CA GLU A 196 16.90 14.46 -2.63
C GLU A 196 17.68 13.89 -1.42
N GLN A 197 16.99 13.37 -0.42
CA GLN A 197 17.63 12.82 0.77
C GLN A 197 18.32 11.47 0.49
N ALA A 198 17.63 10.56 -0.19
CA ALA A 198 18.14 9.21 -0.42
C ALA A 198 19.33 9.19 -1.39
N ASN A 199 19.35 10.08 -2.39
CA ASN A 199 20.33 10.09 -3.47
C ASN A 199 20.92 11.49 -3.73
N PRO A 200 21.63 12.07 -2.74
CA PRO A 200 22.13 13.44 -2.82
C PRO A 200 23.09 13.65 -3.99
N ARG A 201 23.88 12.62 -4.36
CA ARG A 201 24.78 12.68 -5.53
C ARG A 201 24.01 12.83 -6.84
N LEU A 202 22.89 12.12 -7.00
CA LEU A 202 22.02 12.31 -8.16
C LEU A 202 21.36 13.69 -8.11
N SER A 203 20.94 14.16 -6.94
CA SER A 203 20.34 15.49 -6.82
C SER A 203 21.30 16.60 -7.20
N THR A 204 22.56 16.56 -6.78
CA THR A 204 23.59 17.51 -7.25
C THR A 204 23.78 17.44 -8.77
N LEU A 205 23.77 16.23 -9.35
CA LEU A 205 23.86 16.07 -10.80
C LEU A 205 22.65 16.69 -11.50
N LEU A 206 21.43 16.48 -11.00
CA LEU A 206 20.22 17.10 -11.52
C LEU A 206 20.31 18.63 -11.45
N ASP A 207 20.74 19.17 -10.31
CA ASP A 207 20.87 20.62 -10.10
C ASP A 207 21.83 21.25 -11.11
N SER A 208 22.94 20.57 -11.41
CA SER A 208 23.92 21.04 -12.39
C SER A 208 23.40 21.08 -13.83
N ARG A 209 22.30 20.37 -14.14
CA ARG A 209 21.75 20.26 -15.49
C ARG A 209 20.47 21.06 -15.70
N ILE A 210 19.58 21.10 -14.70
CA ILE A 210 18.23 21.67 -14.83
C ILE A 210 17.88 22.63 -13.68
N GLY A 211 18.83 22.97 -12.81
CA GLY A 211 18.56 23.78 -11.62
C GLY A 211 17.81 23.01 -10.52
N ASP A 212 17.33 23.71 -9.49
CA ASP A 212 16.77 23.11 -8.28
C ASP A 212 15.23 23.08 -8.22
N GLY A 213 14.55 23.67 -9.20
CA GLY A 213 13.10 23.81 -9.28
C GLY A 213 12.32 22.48 -9.22
N TRP A 214 12.94 21.39 -9.73
CA TRP A 214 12.37 20.05 -9.74
C TRP A 214 11.97 19.51 -8.36
N ARG A 215 12.55 20.04 -7.27
CA ARG A 215 12.18 19.69 -5.89
C ARG A 215 10.74 20.09 -5.54
N ARG A 216 10.27 21.20 -6.12
CA ARG A 216 8.90 21.72 -5.97
C ARG A 216 8.00 21.27 -7.12
N ASN A 217 8.55 21.17 -8.32
CA ASN A 217 7.84 20.79 -9.53
C ASN A 217 8.53 19.62 -10.26
N LEU A 218 8.20 18.38 -9.87
CA LEU A 218 8.87 17.19 -10.39
C LEU A 218 8.74 17.00 -11.92
N ALA A 219 7.81 17.70 -12.57
CA ALA A 219 7.65 17.67 -14.02
C ALA A 219 8.89 18.22 -14.77
N GLU A 220 9.67 19.09 -14.14
CA GLU A 220 10.91 19.66 -14.71
C GLU A 220 11.99 18.60 -14.98
N LEU A 221 11.92 17.42 -14.36
CA LEU A 221 12.77 16.29 -14.76
C LEU A 221 12.60 15.91 -16.25
N GLY A 222 11.49 16.32 -16.89
CA GLY A 222 11.29 16.18 -18.32
C GLY A 222 12.36 16.86 -19.18
N GLU A 223 13.04 17.90 -18.67
CA GLU A 223 14.13 18.62 -19.35
C GLU A 223 15.39 17.77 -19.56
N LEU A 224 15.50 16.63 -18.86
CA LEU A 224 16.59 15.68 -19.06
C LEU A 224 16.44 14.85 -20.34
N LYS A 225 15.22 14.72 -20.89
CA LYS A 225 14.95 13.93 -22.11
C LYS A 225 15.86 14.30 -23.29
N PRO A 226 16.02 15.59 -23.68
CA PRO A 226 16.94 15.97 -24.76
C PRO A 226 18.41 15.68 -24.43
N LEU A 227 18.77 15.52 -23.15
CA LEU A 227 20.14 15.25 -22.71
C LEU A 227 20.48 13.75 -22.65
N ALA A 228 19.53 12.85 -22.93
CA ALA A 228 19.71 11.41 -22.75
C ALA A 228 20.85 10.79 -23.59
N ALA A 229 21.19 11.38 -24.74
CA ALA A 229 22.29 10.94 -25.60
C ALA A 229 23.65 11.58 -25.23
N ASN A 230 23.70 12.46 -24.23
CA ASN A 230 24.95 13.06 -23.78
C ASN A 230 25.79 12.02 -23.03
N ARG A 231 26.93 11.66 -23.64
CA ARG A 231 27.85 10.64 -23.11
C ARG A 231 28.45 11.02 -21.76
N GLU A 232 28.85 12.27 -21.57
CA GLU A 232 29.44 12.76 -20.31
C GLU A 232 28.41 12.70 -19.18
N LEU A 233 27.17 13.13 -19.44
CA LEU A 233 26.07 12.99 -18.48
C LEU A 233 25.80 11.50 -18.13
N GLY A 234 25.88 10.62 -19.12
CA GLY A 234 25.75 9.18 -18.91
C GLY A 234 26.85 8.61 -18.00
N GLU A 235 28.10 9.02 -18.20
CA GLU A 235 29.25 8.62 -17.36
C GLU A 235 29.10 9.13 -15.92
N GLU A 236 28.71 10.39 -15.73
CA GLU A 236 28.45 10.96 -14.40
C GLU A 236 27.29 10.23 -13.70
N PHE A 237 26.20 9.94 -14.41
CA PHE A 237 25.07 9.20 -13.88
C PHE A 237 25.46 7.78 -13.44
N LEU A 238 26.28 7.09 -14.24
CA LEU A 238 26.80 5.76 -13.89
C LEU A 238 27.76 5.82 -12.70
N ALA A 239 28.59 6.86 -12.58
CA ALA A 239 29.44 7.08 -11.41
C ALA A 239 28.61 7.28 -10.13
N VAL A 240 27.49 8.03 -10.21
CA VAL A 240 26.52 8.17 -9.12
C VAL A 240 25.90 6.81 -8.76
N LYS A 241 25.51 5.99 -9.74
CA LYS A 241 24.98 4.63 -9.49
C LYS A 241 26.00 3.76 -8.78
N ARG A 242 27.25 3.70 -9.27
CA ARG A 242 28.34 2.91 -8.68
C ARG A 242 28.56 3.29 -7.22
N ALA A 243 28.65 4.58 -6.94
CA ALA A 243 28.77 5.12 -5.60
C ALA A 243 27.65 4.67 -4.64
N ASN A 244 26.41 4.66 -5.13
CA ASN A 244 25.28 4.17 -4.34
C ASN A 244 25.38 2.67 -4.07
N LYS A 245 25.87 1.89 -5.04
CA LYS A 245 26.13 0.46 -4.88
C LYS A 245 27.24 0.17 -3.86
N GLU A 246 28.31 0.96 -3.85
CA GLU A 246 29.37 0.89 -2.84
C GLU A 246 28.82 1.17 -1.42
N ARG A 247 27.96 2.18 -1.29
CA ARG A 247 27.28 2.48 -0.03
C ARG A 247 26.41 1.31 0.44
N LEU A 248 25.64 0.69 -0.46
CA LEU A 248 24.83 -0.48 -0.11
C LEU A 248 25.69 -1.71 0.20
N ALA A 249 26.79 -1.94 -0.54
CA ALA A 249 27.73 -3.01 -0.27
C ALA A 249 28.36 -2.89 1.13
N ALA A 250 28.68 -1.67 1.57
CA ALA A 250 29.16 -1.41 2.93
C ALA A 250 28.08 -1.74 3.98
N VAL A 251 26.80 -1.44 3.71
CA VAL A 251 25.68 -1.86 4.57
C VAL A 251 25.58 -3.38 4.62
N ILE A 252 25.59 -4.07 3.48
CA ILE A 252 25.53 -5.54 3.41
C ILE A 252 26.69 -6.17 4.20
N ARG A 253 27.90 -5.65 4.05
CA ARG A 253 29.07 -6.12 4.80
C ARG A 253 28.91 -5.91 6.30
N ARG A 254 28.41 -4.75 6.74
CA ARG A 254 28.18 -4.46 8.16
C ARG A 254 27.11 -5.38 8.77
N GLU A 255 25.99 -5.55 8.09
CA GLU A 255 24.83 -6.28 8.64
C GLU A 255 25.01 -7.80 8.56
N LEU A 256 25.70 -8.31 7.54
CA LEU A 256 25.74 -9.74 7.22
C LEU A 256 27.16 -10.33 7.13
N GLY A 257 28.21 -9.50 7.19
CA GLY A 257 29.59 -9.96 6.97
C GLY A 257 29.88 -10.37 5.52
N LEU A 258 28.96 -10.11 4.58
CA LEU A 258 29.08 -10.51 3.18
C LEU A 258 29.73 -9.41 2.34
N ASN A 259 30.75 -9.77 1.57
CA ASN A 259 31.26 -8.90 0.50
C ASN A 259 30.49 -9.18 -0.79
N VAL A 260 30.05 -8.13 -1.47
CA VAL A 260 29.34 -8.22 -2.74
C VAL A 260 30.08 -7.42 -3.81
N ASN A 261 30.07 -7.94 -5.04
CA ASN A 261 30.71 -7.29 -6.17
C ASN A 261 29.89 -6.08 -6.63
N VAL A 262 30.41 -4.86 -6.48
CA VAL A 262 29.74 -3.61 -6.89
C VAL A 262 29.61 -3.46 -8.42
N ASP A 263 30.39 -4.23 -9.19
CA ASP A 263 30.29 -4.28 -10.65
C ASP A 263 29.20 -5.26 -11.13
N SER A 264 28.64 -6.07 -10.23
CA SER A 264 27.51 -6.95 -10.55
C SER A 264 26.20 -6.18 -10.68
N LEU A 265 25.26 -6.68 -11.47
CA LEU A 265 23.91 -6.12 -11.53
C LEU A 265 23.21 -6.30 -10.17
N PHE A 266 22.83 -5.18 -9.54
CA PHE A 266 22.05 -5.20 -8.29
C PHE A 266 20.57 -5.37 -8.62
N ASP A 267 20.09 -6.60 -8.42
CA ASP A 267 18.74 -7.07 -8.70
C ASP A 267 17.93 -7.10 -7.39
N ILE A 268 16.94 -6.21 -7.25
CA ILE A 268 16.40 -5.86 -5.94
C ILE A 268 14.89 -6.12 -5.86
N GLN A 269 14.48 -6.91 -4.87
CA GLN A 269 13.08 -7.10 -4.50
C GLN A 269 12.83 -6.70 -3.05
N ILE A 270 12.42 -5.44 -2.84
CA ILE A 270 12.10 -4.90 -1.50
C ILE A 270 10.61 -4.60 -1.32
N LYS A 271 9.94 -5.38 -0.47
CA LYS A 271 8.50 -5.24 -0.15
C LYS A 271 8.11 -6.21 0.98
N ARG A 272 6.89 -6.07 1.52
CA ARG A 272 6.32 -7.08 2.44
C ARG A 272 6.46 -8.49 1.84
N ILE A 273 6.77 -9.48 2.65
CA ILE A 273 6.84 -10.87 2.19
C ILE A 273 5.42 -11.42 2.14
N HIS A 274 4.95 -11.74 0.94
CA HIS A 274 3.59 -12.20 0.70
C HIS A 274 3.52 -13.03 -0.58
N GLU A 275 2.70 -14.07 -0.59
CA GLU A 275 2.53 -14.95 -1.76
C GLU A 275 2.20 -14.19 -3.06
N TYR A 276 1.28 -13.22 -3.04
CA TYR A 276 0.92 -12.45 -4.24
C TYR A 276 2.05 -11.54 -4.76
N LYS A 277 3.04 -11.21 -3.91
CA LYS A 277 4.23 -10.41 -4.29
C LYS A 277 5.34 -11.28 -4.88
N ARG A 278 5.14 -12.60 -4.87
CA ARG A 278 5.91 -13.63 -5.58
C ARG A 278 7.43 -13.57 -5.33
N GLN A 279 7.88 -13.32 -4.10
CA GLN A 279 9.29 -13.56 -3.74
C GLN A 279 9.71 -15.01 -4.02
N LEU A 280 8.78 -15.96 -3.89
CA LEU A 280 9.01 -17.35 -4.26
C LEU A 280 9.38 -17.50 -5.75
N LEU A 281 8.70 -16.80 -6.66
CA LEU A 281 9.03 -16.83 -8.09
C LEU A 281 10.43 -16.31 -8.36
N ASN A 282 10.82 -15.22 -7.68
CA ASN A 282 12.19 -14.71 -7.78
C ASN A 282 13.21 -15.75 -7.28
N LEU A 283 12.97 -16.37 -6.12
CA LEU A 283 13.85 -17.43 -5.59
C LEU A 283 13.97 -18.62 -6.56
N LEU A 284 12.89 -19.04 -7.20
CA LEU A 284 12.93 -20.10 -8.22
C LEU A 284 13.80 -19.71 -9.42
N HIS A 285 13.74 -18.46 -9.87
CA HIS A 285 14.63 -17.93 -10.91
C HIS A 285 16.10 -17.87 -10.46
N VAL A 286 16.35 -17.52 -9.20
CA VAL A 286 17.71 -17.55 -8.62
C VAL A 286 18.27 -18.98 -8.60
N ILE A 287 17.46 -19.96 -8.21
CA ILE A 287 17.85 -21.38 -8.20
C ILE A 287 18.12 -21.88 -9.62
N SER A 288 17.26 -21.57 -10.59
CA SER A 288 17.48 -22.00 -11.98
C SER A 288 18.74 -21.37 -12.59
N ARG A 289 19.01 -20.08 -12.31
CA ARG A 289 20.26 -19.42 -12.70
C ARG A 289 21.48 -20.07 -12.06
N TYR A 290 21.41 -20.40 -10.78
CA TYR A 290 22.48 -21.10 -10.06
C TYR A 290 22.79 -22.46 -10.70
N GLN A 291 21.77 -23.26 -11.02
CA GLN A 291 21.94 -24.54 -11.70
C GLN A 291 22.61 -24.37 -13.07
N ALA A 292 22.14 -23.41 -13.87
CA ALA A 292 22.73 -23.14 -15.19
C ALA A 292 24.20 -22.70 -15.11
N ILE A 293 24.59 -21.91 -14.09
CA ILE A 293 26.00 -21.55 -13.83
C ILE A 293 26.82 -22.79 -13.47
N CYS A 294 26.27 -23.71 -12.67
CA CYS A 294 26.97 -24.94 -12.31
C CYS A 294 27.20 -25.85 -13.52
N ASP A 295 26.21 -25.93 -14.41
CA ASP A 295 26.29 -26.76 -15.62
C ASP A 295 27.24 -26.15 -16.66
N ASN A 296 27.31 -24.82 -16.73
CA ASN A 296 28.14 -24.08 -17.69
C ASN A 296 28.94 -22.96 -17.00
N PRO A 297 30.02 -23.29 -16.26
CA PRO A 297 30.73 -22.31 -15.45
C PRO A 297 31.33 -21.14 -16.25
N GLU A 298 31.80 -21.39 -17.47
CA GLU A 298 32.48 -20.38 -18.30
C GLU A 298 31.51 -19.40 -18.98
N GLY A 299 30.19 -19.71 -18.99
CA GLY A 299 29.19 -18.90 -19.65
C GLY A 299 28.33 -19.67 -20.66
N VAL A 300 27.53 -18.95 -21.43
CA VAL A 300 26.60 -19.51 -22.41
C VAL A 300 26.89 -18.88 -23.77
N ASN A 301 26.92 -19.70 -24.84
CA ASN A 301 27.18 -19.23 -26.21
C ASN A 301 28.48 -18.42 -26.37
N GLY A 302 29.54 -18.79 -25.65
CA GLY A 302 30.83 -18.10 -25.69
C GLY A 302 30.88 -16.76 -24.96
N ALA A 303 29.82 -16.37 -24.25
CA ALA A 303 29.77 -15.15 -23.45
C ALA A 303 29.77 -15.47 -21.94
N PRO A 304 30.58 -14.78 -21.12
CA PRO A 304 30.59 -15.00 -19.68
C PRO A 304 29.27 -14.59 -19.04
N TRP A 305 28.95 -15.19 -17.89
CA TRP A 305 27.80 -14.78 -17.08
C TRP A 305 27.92 -13.32 -16.64
N VAL A 306 26.89 -12.51 -16.89
CA VAL A 306 26.76 -11.20 -16.24
C VAL A 306 26.63 -11.41 -14.73
N PRO A 307 27.57 -10.90 -13.91
CA PRO A 307 27.51 -11.06 -12.46
C PRO A 307 26.24 -10.42 -11.90
N ARG A 308 25.59 -11.07 -10.92
CA ARG A 308 24.36 -10.57 -10.32
C ARG A 308 24.38 -10.68 -8.80
N THR A 309 24.05 -9.60 -8.11
CA THR A 309 23.76 -9.61 -6.67
C THR A 309 22.26 -9.43 -6.50
N VAL A 310 21.57 -10.50 -6.13
CA VAL A 310 20.13 -10.49 -5.85
C VAL A 310 19.91 -10.11 -4.40
N ILE A 311 19.15 -9.05 -4.16
CA ILE A 311 18.93 -8.44 -2.85
C ILE A 311 17.44 -8.47 -2.54
N ILE A 312 17.07 -9.24 -1.52
CA ILE A 312 15.71 -9.32 -1.00
C ILE A 312 15.67 -8.64 0.37
N ALA A 313 14.65 -7.82 0.60
CA ALA A 313 14.39 -7.30 1.94
C ALA A 313 12.89 -7.13 2.17
N GLY A 314 12.42 -7.51 3.36
CA GLY A 314 11.01 -7.47 3.69
C GLY A 314 10.70 -8.07 5.04
N LYS A 315 9.46 -7.91 5.48
CA LYS A 315 8.95 -8.53 6.71
C LYS A 315 7.75 -9.40 6.37
N ALA A 316 7.69 -10.58 6.99
CA ALA A 316 6.52 -11.43 7.03
C ALA A 316 5.70 -11.10 8.29
N ALA A 317 4.37 -11.13 8.19
CA ALA A 317 3.51 -11.02 9.37
C ALA A 317 3.77 -12.21 10.31
N SER A 318 3.72 -11.98 11.63
CA SER A 318 4.13 -12.96 12.65
C SER A 318 3.36 -14.28 12.55
N ALA A 319 2.07 -14.23 12.26
CA ALA A 319 1.19 -15.38 12.11
C ALA A 319 1.23 -16.03 10.71
N TYR A 320 1.86 -15.39 9.72
CA TYR A 320 1.81 -15.85 8.33
C TYR A 320 2.91 -16.89 8.06
N GLN A 321 2.58 -18.16 8.33
CA GLN A 321 3.55 -19.27 8.25
C GLN A 321 4.16 -19.44 6.86
N MET A 322 3.36 -19.38 5.80
CA MET A 322 3.88 -19.51 4.42
C MET A 322 4.89 -18.41 4.08
N ALA A 323 4.58 -17.15 4.41
CA ALA A 323 5.52 -16.05 4.21
C ALA A 323 6.83 -16.25 4.98
N LYS A 324 6.78 -16.79 6.21
CA LYS A 324 7.99 -17.14 6.99
C LYS A 324 8.77 -18.28 6.35
N SER A 325 8.10 -19.29 5.78
CA SER A 325 8.75 -20.37 5.03
C SER A 325 9.48 -19.85 3.79
N ILE A 326 8.94 -18.86 3.09
CA ILE A 326 9.62 -18.19 1.96
C ILE A 326 10.88 -17.46 2.43
N VAL A 327 10.83 -16.77 3.59
CA VAL A 327 12.03 -16.14 4.18
C VAL A 327 13.09 -17.20 4.52
N ARG A 328 12.70 -18.30 5.15
CA ARG A 328 13.61 -19.41 5.45
C ARG A 328 14.26 -19.97 4.19
N LEU A 329 13.46 -20.22 3.15
CA LEU A 329 13.95 -20.69 1.86
C LEU A 329 15.00 -19.74 1.28
N ALA A 330 14.76 -18.42 1.33
CA ALA A 330 15.73 -17.44 0.85
C ALA A 330 17.09 -17.55 1.58
N HIS A 331 17.08 -17.73 2.90
CA HIS A 331 18.30 -17.93 3.68
C HIS A 331 19.01 -19.25 3.34
N ASP A 332 18.26 -20.35 3.19
CA ASP A 332 18.82 -21.65 2.83
C ASP A 332 19.45 -21.63 1.43
N VAL A 333 18.78 -21.02 0.45
CA VAL A 333 19.32 -20.82 -0.91
C VAL A 333 20.56 -19.92 -0.88
N ALA A 334 20.54 -18.83 -0.12
CA ALA A 334 21.66 -17.90 -0.02
C ALA A 334 22.91 -18.58 0.54
N ARG A 335 22.75 -19.45 1.55
CA ARG A 335 23.85 -20.23 2.13
C ARG A 335 24.52 -21.14 1.11
N VAL A 336 23.72 -21.83 0.27
CA VAL A 336 24.25 -22.70 -0.79
C VAL A 336 24.99 -21.87 -1.85
N ILE A 337 24.31 -20.87 -2.43
CA ILE A 337 24.87 -20.08 -3.54
C ILE A 337 26.13 -19.32 -3.13
N ASN A 338 26.11 -18.66 -1.97
CA ASN A 338 27.20 -17.76 -1.58
C ASN A 338 28.47 -18.50 -1.16
N SER A 339 28.38 -19.81 -0.86
CA SER A 339 29.51 -20.65 -0.46
C SER A 339 30.05 -21.56 -1.59
N ASP A 340 29.39 -21.60 -2.74
CA ASP A 340 29.81 -22.45 -3.86
C ASP A 340 30.97 -21.80 -4.67
N PRO A 341 32.18 -22.40 -4.69
CA PRO A 341 33.32 -21.85 -5.43
C PRO A 341 33.12 -21.84 -6.95
N ARG A 342 32.23 -22.68 -7.51
CA ARG A 342 31.91 -22.70 -8.94
C ARG A 342 31.19 -21.42 -9.37
N VAL A 343 30.43 -20.84 -8.44
CA VAL A 343 29.65 -19.62 -8.62
C VAL A 343 30.53 -18.38 -8.39
N GLY A 344 31.29 -18.35 -7.29
CA GLY A 344 32.14 -17.21 -6.93
C GLY A 344 31.34 -15.90 -6.87
N ASP A 345 31.73 -14.92 -7.69
CA ASP A 345 31.07 -13.61 -7.80
C ASP A 345 30.05 -13.51 -8.95
N LYS A 346 29.79 -14.60 -9.69
CA LYS A 346 28.80 -14.62 -10.77
C LYS A 346 27.37 -14.46 -10.25
N LEU A 347 27.10 -14.94 -9.04
CA LEU A 347 25.81 -14.83 -8.38
C LEU A 347 25.97 -14.75 -6.86
N LYS A 348 25.37 -13.74 -6.26
CA LYS A 348 25.17 -13.64 -4.80
C LYS A 348 23.68 -13.48 -4.50
N LEU A 349 23.20 -14.11 -3.42
CA LEU A 349 21.86 -13.87 -2.88
C LEU A 349 21.99 -13.29 -1.47
N VAL A 350 21.38 -12.13 -1.25
CA VAL A 350 21.44 -11.38 -0.01
C VAL A 350 20.01 -11.17 0.50
N PHE A 351 19.75 -11.57 1.75
CA PHE A 351 18.53 -11.22 2.45
C PHE A 351 18.86 -10.21 3.55
N LEU A 352 18.52 -8.93 3.34
CA LEU A 352 18.79 -7.88 4.32
C LEU A 352 17.72 -7.88 5.43
N PRO A 353 18.13 -7.94 6.71
CA PRO A 353 17.19 -8.02 7.82
C PRO A 353 16.53 -6.67 8.11
N ASN A 354 15.40 -6.73 8.84
CA ASN A 354 14.73 -5.57 9.40
C ASN A 354 14.47 -4.40 8.43
N TYR A 355 13.97 -4.70 7.23
CA TYR A 355 13.63 -3.69 6.23
C TYR A 355 12.78 -2.55 6.82
N SER A 356 13.20 -1.31 6.53
CA SER A 356 12.67 -0.06 7.07
C SER A 356 12.91 1.07 6.08
N VAL A 357 12.37 2.27 6.36
CA VAL A 357 12.60 3.47 5.54
C VAL A 357 14.10 3.80 5.44
N THR A 358 14.82 3.76 6.56
CA THR A 358 16.27 4.02 6.60
C THR A 358 17.04 3.06 5.70
N LEU A 359 16.67 1.78 5.72
CA LEU A 359 17.32 0.80 4.85
C LEU A 359 16.93 1.01 3.37
N ALA A 360 15.67 1.36 3.10
CA ALA A 360 15.19 1.66 1.75
C ALA A 360 15.92 2.85 1.12
N GLU A 361 16.25 3.89 1.88
CA GLU A 361 17.04 5.05 1.42
C GLU A 361 18.45 4.67 0.98
N SER A 362 18.99 3.55 1.47
CA SER A 362 20.27 2.99 0.99
C SER A 362 20.07 2.07 -0.20
N ILE A 363 19.02 1.24 -0.19
CA ILE A 363 18.77 0.22 -1.22
C ILE A 363 18.30 0.83 -2.54
N ILE A 364 17.29 1.70 -2.52
CA ILE A 364 16.63 2.20 -3.74
C ILE A 364 17.62 2.90 -4.70
N PRO A 365 18.50 3.81 -4.23
CA PRO A 365 19.46 4.48 -5.11
C PRO A 365 20.50 3.54 -5.74
N ALA A 366 20.72 2.37 -5.14
CA ALA A 366 21.71 1.38 -5.59
C ALA A 366 21.13 0.33 -6.54
N ALA A 367 19.81 0.26 -6.73
CA ALA A 367 19.18 -0.73 -7.60
C ALA A 367 19.54 -0.50 -9.07
N ASP A 368 19.98 -1.54 -9.77
CA ASP A 368 20.07 -1.55 -11.24
C ASP A 368 18.76 -2.09 -11.83
N LEU A 369 18.20 -3.13 -11.20
CA LEU A 369 16.90 -3.73 -11.52
C LEU A 369 16.02 -3.79 -10.27
N SER A 370 14.74 -3.44 -10.42
CA SER A 370 13.74 -3.45 -9.35
C SER A 370 12.60 -4.41 -9.69
N GLU A 371 12.45 -5.45 -8.89
CA GLU A 371 11.49 -6.54 -9.12
C GLU A 371 10.06 -6.16 -8.69
N GLN A 372 9.18 -5.96 -9.68
CA GLN A 372 7.75 -5.63 -9.53
C GLN A 372 6.85 -6.74 -10.08
N ILE A 373 7.08 -7.96 -9.61
CA ILE A 373 6.50 -9.19 -10.15
C ILE A 373 5.26 -9.69 -9.37
N SER A 374 4.34 -8.83 -8.95
CA SER A 374 3.08 -9.33 -8.36
C SER A 374 2.26 -10.13 -9.37
N THR A 375 1.34 -10.98 -8.92
CA THR A 375 0.30 -11.55 -9.81
C THR A 375 -0.55 -10.40 -10.38
N ALA A 376 -0.85 -10.43 -11.68
CA ALA A 376 -1.67 -9.39 -12.29
C ALA A 376 -3.05 -9.29 -11.61
N GLY A 377 -3.47 -8.08 -11.25
CA GLY A 377 -4.71 -7.82 -10.52
C GLY A 377 -4.60 -7.88 -8.98
N MET A 378 -3.40 -8.06 -8.40
CA MET A 378 -3.19 -8.24 -6.94
C MET A 378 -2.21 -7.23 -6.31
#